data_AF-A0A422N1N5-F1
#
_entry.id   AF-A0A422N1N5-F1
#
_cell.length_a   1.000
_cell.length_b   1.000
_cell.length_c   1.000
_cell.angle_alpha   90.00
_cell.angle_beta   90.00
_cell.angle_gamma   90.00
#
_symmetry.space_group_name_H-M   'P 1'
#
loop_
_entity.id
_entity.type
_entity.pdbx_description
1 polymer ?
#
loop_
_entity_poly.entity_id
_entity_poly.type
_entity_poly.pdbx_seq_one_letter_code
_entity_poly.pdbx_strand_id
1 'polypeptide(L)'
;MEDNEVLERLATHLREPPTIPSVPVYALPDQQYLEATVFPLLLRGLEEVARSRPADPLAFLAAYLLSNNPQKTSHPLMGDEGRRVPLQGIAQMAADIISRK
;
A
#
# COMPACT_ATOMS: atom_id res chain seq x y z
N MET A 1 34.05 37.67 -10.98
CA MET A 1 34.37 36.24 -10.73
C MET A 1 33.15 35.51 -10.16
N GLU A 2 32.32 36.15 -9.34
CA GLU A 2 31.11 35.57 -8.72
C GLU A 2 30.00 35.15 -9.71
N ASP A 3 29.82 35.88 -10.82
CA ASP A 3 28.81 35.55 -11.84
C ASP A 3 29.06 34.18 -12.50
N ASN A 4 30.32 33.77 -12.60
CA ASN A 4 30.71 32.50 -13.21
C ASN A 4 30.38 31.32 -12.30
N GLU A 5 30.41 31.52 -10.98
CA GLU A 5 30.07 30.51 -9.98
C GLU A 5 28.56 30.24 -9.94
N VAL A 6 27.74 31.29 -10.07
CA VAL A 6 26.28 31.16 -10.15
C VAL A 6 25.88 30.46 -11.44
N LEU A 7 26.52 30.80 -12.57
CA LEU A 7 26.30 30.11 -13.85
C LEU A 7 26.68 28.62 -13.79
N GLU A 8 27.83 28.28 -13.18
CA GLU A 8 28.26 26.89 -13.00
C GLU A 8 27.29 26.11 -12.10
N ARG A 9 26.79 26.71 -11.02
CA ARG A 9 25.78 26.07 -10.15
C ARG A 9 24.47 25.83 -10.87
N LEU A 10 24.02 26.79 -11.68
CA LEU A 10 22.81 26.65 -12.50
C LEU A 10 23.00 25.60 -13.59
N ALA A 11 24.15 25.57 -14.26
CA ALA A 11 24.50 24.56 -15.26
C ALA A 11 24.56 23.16 -14.65
N THR A 12 25.05 23.04 -13.41
CA THR A 12 25.09 21.78 -12.68
C THR A 12 23.68 21.28 -12.33
N HIS A 13 22.79 22.17 -11.87
CA HIS A 13 21.40 21.79 -11.52
C HIS A 13 20.54 21.48 -12.76
N LEU A 14 20.77 22.14 -13.89
CA LEU A 14 20.05 21.86 -15.15
C LEU A 14 20.51 20.56 -15.82
N ARG A 15 21.70 20.05 -15.46
CA ARG A 15 22.29 18.82 -15.98
C ARG A 15 21.79 17.58 -15.26
N GLU A 16 21.31 17.70 -14.03
CA GLU A 16 20.60 16.63 -13.34
C GLU A 16 19.15 16.58 -13.83
N PRO A 17 18.67 15.43 -14.36
CA PRO A 17 17.26 15.31 -14.72
C PRO A 17 16.42 15.56 -13.47
N PRO A 18 15.32 16.33 -13.56
CA PRO A 18 14.46 16.57 -12.41
C PRO A 18 14.03 15.23 -11.83
N THR A 19 14.44 14.96 -10.60
CA THR A 19 13.99 13.80 -9.85
C THR A 19 12.50 14.02 -9.58
N ILE A 20 11.64 13.34 -10.33
CA ILE A 20 10.20 13.37 -10.07
C ILE A 20 10.04 12.85 -8.64
N PRO A 21 9.57 13.66 -7.67
CA PRO A 21 9.44 13.21 -6.31
C PRO A 21 8.52 11.99 -6.30
N SER A 22 9.03 10.87 -5.78
CA SER A 22 8.24 9.66 -5.61
C SER A 22 7.11 9.98 -4.62
N VAL A 23 5.88 10.00 -5.12
CA VAL A 23 4.70 10.21 -4.28
C VAL A 23 4.51 8.95 -3.43
N PRO A 24 4.42 9.08 -2.08
CA PRO A 24 4.19 7.92 -1.24
C PRO A 24 2.81 7.32 -1.52
N VAL A 25 2.69 5.99 -1.38
CA VAL A 25 1.49 5.24 -1.81
C VAL A 25 0.19 5.79 -1.19
N TYR A 26 0.20 6.22 0.07
CA TYR A 26 -0.98 6.77 0.75
C TYR A 26 -1.47 8.12 0.20
N ALA A 27 -0.64 8.81 -0.59
CA ALA A 27 -0.98 10.10 -1.20
C ALA A 27 -1.41 9.97 -2.66
N LEU A 28 -1.54 8.74 -3.16
CA LEU A 28 -2.08 8.47 -4.50
C LEU A 28 -3.58 8.79 -4.56
N PRO A 29 -4.09 9.21 -5.73
CA PRO A 29 -5.53 9.25 -5.99
C PRO A 29 -6.20 7.89 -5.71
N ASP A 30 -7.45 7.91 -5.26
CA ASP A 30 -8.18 6.74 -4.78
C ASP A 30 -8.07 5.51 -5.69
N GLN A 31 -8.28 5.70 -6.99
CA GLN A 31 -8.20 4.59 -7.95
C GLN A 31 -6.80 3.96 -7.96
N GLN A 32 -5.75 4.78 -8.03
CA GLN A 32 -4.37 4.31 -8.05
C GLN A 32 -3.96 3.67 -6.73
N TYR A 33 -4.42 4.23 -5.60
CA TYR A 33 -4.20 3.64 -4.29
C TYR A 33 -4.80 2.23 -4.20
N LEU A 34 -6.05 2.05 -4.64
CA LEU A 34 -6.71 0.74 -4.63
C LEU A 34 -6.02 -0.24 -5.57
N GLU A 35 -5.69 0.18 -6.79
CA GLU A 35 -4.95 -0.62 -7.78
C GLU A 35 -3.59 -1.08 -7.26
N ALA A 36 -2.86 -0.21 -6.55
CA ALA A 36 -1.53 -0.49 -6.03
C ALA A 36 -1.54 -1.32 -4.73
N THR A 37 -2.65 -1.37 -3.99
CA THR A 37 -2.70 -2.00 -2.67
C THR A 37 -3.55 -3.28 -2.65
N VAL A 38 -4.87 -3.14 -2.64
CA VAL A 38 -5.82 -4.20 -2.32
C VAL A 38 -6.41 -4.88 -3.55
N PHE A 39 -6.51 -4.15 -4.67
CA PHE A 39 -7.25 -4.59 -5.85
C PHE A 39 -6.73 -5.90 -6.47
N PRO A 40 -5.41 -6.13 -6.63
CA PRO A 40 -4.91 -7.37 -7.23
C PRO A 40 -5.28 -8.61 -6.41
N LEU A 41 -5.25 -8.50 -5.07
CA LEU A 41 -5.61 -9.60 -4.18
C LEU A 41 -7.12 -9.80 -4.12
N LEU A 42 -7.90 -8.71 -4.13
CA LEU A 42 -9.36 -8.75 -4.18
C LEU A 42 -9.86 -9.44 -5.44
N LEU A 43 -9.33 -9.10 -6.62
CA LEU A 43 -9.72 -9.74 -7.88
C LEU A 43 -9.52 -11.26 -7.83
N ARG A 44 -8.34 -11.72 -7.40
CA ARG A 44 -8.07 -13.16 -7.25
C ARG A 44 -9.02 -13.84 -6.27
N GLY A 45 -9.32 -13.19 -5.14
CA GLY A 45 -10.29 -13.70 -4.18
C GLY A 45 -11.70 -13.82 -4.76
N LEU A 46 -12.14 -12.81 -5.52
CA LEU A 46 -13.44 -12.81 -6.19
C LEU A 46 -13.52 -13.88 -7.29
N GLU A 47 -12.44 -14.11 -8.04
CA GLU A 47 -12.35 -15.21 -9.02
C GLU A 47 -12.54 -16.58 -8.33
N GLU A 48 -11.90 -16.80 -7.18
CA GLU A 48 -12.04 -18.05 -6.42
C GLU A 48 -13.44 -18.22 -5.80
N VAL A 49 -14.08 -17.13 -5.35
CA VAL A 49 -15.48 -17.14 -4.93
C VAL A 49 -16.41 -17.51 -6.08
N ALA A 50 -16.20 -16.93 -7.26
CA ALA A 50 -16.99 -17.21 -8.44
C ALA A 50 -16.85 -18.67 -8.91
N ARG A 51 -15.66 -19.25 -8.75
CA ARG A 51 -15.35 -20.65 -9.06
C ARG A 51 -15.95 -21.62 -8.04
N SER A 52 -15.74 -21.38 -6.75
CA SER A 52 -16.09 -22.33 -5.68
C SER A 52 -17.54 -22.23 -5.21
N ARG A 53 -18.19 -21.08 -5.42
CA ARG A 53 -19.58 -20.79 -5.01
C ARG A 53 -19.90 -21.31 -3.59
N PRO A 54 -19.12 -20.89 -2.57
CA PRO A 54 -19.28 -21.40 -1.21
C PRO A 54 -20.61 -20.93 -0.59
N ALA A 55 -21.09 -21.66 0.42
CA ALA A 55 -22.34 -21.33 1.11
C ALA A 55 -22.33 -19.94 1.78
N ASP A 56 -21.15 -19.49 2.23
CA ASP A 56 -20.92 -18.13 2.72
C ASP A 56 -19.76 -17.48 1.92
N PRO A 57 -20.08 -16.77 0.82
CA PRO A 57 -19.11 -16.09 -0.03
C PRO A 57 -18.27 -15.05 0.70
N LEU A 58 -18.86 -14.35 1.68
CA LEU A 58 -18.20 -13.25 2.37
C LEU A 58 -17.19 -13.78 3.38
N ALA A 59 -17.57 -14.78 4.19
CA ALA A 59 -16.65 -15.43 5.12
C ALA A 59 -15.50 -16.11 4.38
N PHE A 60 -15.78 -16.78 3.26
CA PHE A 60 -14.76 -17.36 2.40
C PHE A 60 -13.79 -16.31 1.87
N LEU A 61 -14.30 -15.20 1.33
CA LEU A 61 -13.46 -14.13 0.79
C LEU A 61 -12.57 -13.53 1.88
N ALA A 62 -13.12 -13.25 3.06
CA ALA A 62 -12.34 -12.73 4.19
C ALA A 62 -11.20 -13.69 4.56
N ALA A 63 -11.50 -14.99 4.69
CA ALA A 63 -10.49 -16.00 4.97
C ALA A 63 -9.44 -16.12 3.85
N TYR A 64 -9.85 -16.01 2.59
CA TYR A 64 -8.95 -16.01 1.44
C TYR A 64 -7.99 -14.81 1.47
N LEU A 65 -8.52 -13.60 1.67
CA LEU A 65 -7.71 -12.38 1.73
C LEU A 65 -6.70 -12.44 2.87
N LEU A 66 -7.14 -12.84 4.07
CA LEU A 66 -6.24 -12.99 5.22
C LEU A 66 -5.18 -14.08 4.98
N SER A 67 -5.55 -15.17 4.31
CA SER A 67 -4.66 -16.31 4.06
C SER A 67 -3.56 -16.00 3.04
N ASN A 68 -3.85 -15.11 2.09
CA ASN A 68 -2.99 -14.78 0.95
C ASN A 68 -2.39 -13.36 1.04
N ASN A 69 -2.60 -12.65 2.15
CA ASN A 69 -2.01 -11.34 2.36
C ASN A 69 -0.47 -11.45 2.46
N PRO A 70 0.30 -10.80 1.57
CA PRO A 70 1.77 -10.85 1.60
C PRO A 70 2.36 -10.20 2.86
N GLN A 71 1.60 -9.38 3.59
CA GLN A 71 2.01 -8.77 4.86
C GLN A 71 1.57 -9.57 6.10
N LYS A 72 1.22 -10.85 5.92
CA LYS A 72 0.65 -11.74 6.95
C LYS A 72 1.35 -11.72 8.31
N THR A 73 2.68 -11.59 8.34
CA THR A 73 3.49 -11.65 9.57
C THR A 73 3.37 -10.41 10.48
N SER A 74 2.84 -9.29 9.97
CA SER A 74 2.74 -8.04 10.72
C SER A 74 1.30 -7.56 10.92
N HIS A 75 0.30 -8.35 10.53
CA HIS A 75 -1.09 -7.87 10.48
C HIS A 75 -1.76 -7.91 11.87
N PRO A 76 -2.27 -6.78 12.41
CA PRO A 76 -2.85 -6.70 13.76
C PRO A 76 -3.98 -7.72 14.00
N LEU A 77 -4.79 -7.99 12.97
CA LEU A 77 -5.90 -8.96 13.03
C LEU A 77 -5.48 -10.44 13.20
N MET A 78 -4.20 -10.79 12.99
CA MET A 78 -3.73 -12.17 13.16
C MET A 78 -3.34 -12.51 14.61
N GLY A 79 -3.15 -11.52 15.48
CA GLY A 79 -2.95 -11.74 16.92
C GLY A 79 -4.26 -11.96 17.69
N ASP A 80 -4.17 -12.50 18.90
CA ASP A 80 -5.34 -12.76 19.77
C ASP A 80 -6.09 -11.45 20.17
N GLU A 81 -5.39 -10.32 20.18
CA GLU A 81 -5.95 -8.97 20.34
C GLU A 81 -6.59 -8.40 19.05
N GLY A 82 -6.20 -8.93 17.89
CA GLY A 82 -6.63 -8.50 16.58
C GLY A 82 -8.14 -8.57 16.37
N ARG A 83 -8.81 -9.49 17.04
CA ARG A 83 -10.28 -9.63 16.95
C ARG A 83 -11.06 -8.47 17.57
N ARG A 84 -10.41 -7.57 18.33
CA ARG A 84 -11.08 -6.49 19.08
C ARG A 84 -10.67 -5.08 18.65
N VAL A 85 -9.74 -4.94 17.70
CA VAL A 85 -9.27 -3.61 17.28
C VAL A 85 -10.28 -2.97 16.32
N PRO A 86 -10.72 -1.72 16.58
CA PRO A 86 -11.56 -1.00 15.63
C PRO A 86 -10.82 -0.75 14.31
N LEU A 87 -11.55 -0.70 13.19
CA LEU A 87 -11.00 -0.54 11.83
C LEU A 87 -10.04 0.66 11.71
N GLN A 88 -10.33 1.75 12.42
CA GLN A 88 -9.49 2.95 12.47
C GLN A 88 -8.13 2.69 13.14
N GLY A 89 -8.11 1.88 14.20
CA GLY A 89 -6.86 1.50 14.88
C GLY A 89 -5.98 0.60 14.01
N ILE A 90 -6.59 -0.25 13.19
CA ILE A 90 -5.87 -1.11 12.24
C ILE A 90 -5.21 -0.28 11.15
N ALA A 91 -5.92 0.73 10.61
CA ALA A 91 -5.37 1.63 9.59
C ALA A 91 -4.14 2.39 10.11
N GLN A 92 -4.20 2.88 11.36
CA GLN A 92 -3.06 3.58 11.97
C GLN A 92 -1.86 2.64 12.19
N MET A 93 -2.08 1.43 12.71
CA MET A 93 -1.02 0.43 12.91
C MET A 93 -0.38 -0.01 11.58
N ALA A 94 -1.19 -0.17 10.51
CA ALA A 94 -0.68 -0.51 9.19
C ALA A 94 0.17 0.63 8.59
N ALA A 95 -0.24 1.88 8.78
CA ALA A 95 0.54 3.04 8.37
C ALA A 95 1.91 3.08 9.09
N ASP A 96 1.93 2.82 10.40
CA ASP A 96 3.17 2.81 11.19
C ASP A 96 4.14 1.69 10.77
N ILE A 97 3.62 0.53 10.34
CA ILE A 97 4.44 -0.57 9.79
C ILE A 97 5.08 -0.16 8.46
N ILE A 98 4.33 0.51 7.59
CA ILE A 98 4.81 0.97 6.27
C ILE A 98 5.86 2.08 6.43
N SER A 99 5.68 2.99 7.40
CA SER A 99 6.62 4.09 7.66
C SER A 99 7.92 3.68 8.34
N ARG A 100 8.04 2.45 8.86
CA ARG A 100 9.23 1.99 9.60
C ARG A 100 10.27 1.25 8.75
N LYS A 101 10.18 1.36 7.41
CA LYS A 101 11.03 0.66 6.44
C LYS A 101 11.62 1.63 5.44
#